data_AF-A0AA42LD01-F1
#
_entry.id   AF-A0AA42LD01-F1
#
_cell.length_a   1.000
_cell.length_b   1.000
_cell.length_c   1.000
_cell.angle_alpha   90.00
_cell.angle_beta   90.00
_cell.angle_gamma   90.00
#
_symmetry.space_group_name_H-M   'P 1'
#
loop_
_entity.id
_entity.type
_entity.pdbx_description
1 polymer ?
#
loop_
_entity_poly.entity_id
_entity_poly.type
_entity_poly.pdbx_seq_one_letter_code
_entity_poly.pdbx_strand_id
1 'polypeptide(L)'
;VTTGDSVLNNNGLTIKDGPSITKDGINAGNKVITNVADGSIANGSKDAVNGGQIKNISDSIKNSIGGNTTVNPDGSITTNNIGGTGKNNINDAIKSVDDKVTNGVNDLTNKGLNFAGNAGKDVHRNLGDKLNIVGGADAATAEDKTSGENVITRTTADGIKIELLKDAKFDSITTGDSVLNNNGLTIKDGPSITKDGINAGNKVITNVAEGVNGKDAVNVDQLTKTKDGLDNKITDTNNKLDDAKKDLGNRITDTKDQLTTQITDTKTELNNTINNTKTELNSKIDNTKTELQNKGLNFAGNAGA
;
A
#
# COMPACT_ATOMS: atom_id res chain seq x y z
N VAL A 1 98.50 -7.16 74.81
CA VAL A 1 99.32 -8.23 74.17
C VAL A 1 99.44 -7.92 72.70
N THR A 2 100.65 -7.96 72.15
CA THR A 2 100.88 -7.78 70.71
C THR A 2 101.57 -9.03 70.17
N THR A 3 100.96 -9.67 69.19
CA THR A 3 101.48 -10.89 68.54
C THR A 3 101.18 -10.80 67.05
N GLY A 4 102.24 -10.75 66.23
CA GLY A 4 102.11 -10.39 64.82
C GLY A 4 101.41 -9.04 64.65
N ASP A 5 100.48 -8.97 63.70
CA ASP A 5 99.67 -7.77 63.40
C ASP A 5 98.46 -7.57 64.33
N SER A 6 98.30 -8.43 65.33
CA SER A 6 97.17 -8.38 66.28
C SER A 6 97.56 -7.66 67.58
N VAL A 7 96.73 -6.71 68.00
CA VAL A 7 96.83 -6.01 69.28
C VAL A 7 95.55 -6.26 70.08
N LEU A 8 95.70 -6.86 71.26
CA LEU A 8 94.66 -6.99 72.27
C LEU A 8 94.93 -6.02 73.43
N ASN A 9 94.00 -5.10 73.66
CA ASN A 9 94.07 -4.09 74.73
C ASN A 9 92.68 -3.83 75.37
N ASN A 10 92.58 -2.81 76.23
CA ASN A 10 91.34 -2.48 76.96
C ASN A 10 90.16 -2.09 76.06
N ASN A 11 90.41 -1.74 74.79
CA ASN A 11 89.37 -1.44 73.82
C ASN A 11 88.94 -2.68 73.02
N GLY A 12 89.67 -3.80 73.10
CA GLY A 12 89.39 -5.07 72.42
C GLY A 12 90.54 -5.59 71.55
N LEU A 13 90.21 -6.45 70.58
CA LEU A 13 91.11 -7.02 69.60
C LEU A 13 91.09 -6.21 68.30
N THR A 14 92.28 -5.85 67.81
CA THR A 14 92.47 -5.19 66.51
C THR A 14 93.53 -5.94 65.71
N ILE A 15 93.28 -6.15 64.40
CA ILE A 15 94.25 -6.71 63.47
C ILE A 15 94.56 -5.62 62.44
N LYS A 16 95.84 -5.26 62.29
CA LYS A 16 96.27 -4.26 61.29
C LYS A 16 95.80 -4.70 59.89
N ASP A 17 95.13 -3.81 59.16
CA ASP A 17 94.55 -4.04 57.81
C ASP A 17 93.54 -5.22 57.73
N GLY A 18 93.01 -5.64 58.88
CA GLY A 18 92.13 -6.78 59.06
C GLY A 18 90.93 -6.51 59.97
N PRO A 19 90.18 -7.56 60.35
CA PRO A 19 89.05 -7.44 61.25
C PRO A 19 89.43 -6.97 62.66
N SER A 20 88.45 -6.41 63.37
CA SER A 20 88.59 -6.03 64.79
C SER A 20 87.32 -6.32 65.57
N ILE A 21 87.46 -6.66 66.85
CA ILE A 21 86.38 -6.85 67.81
C ILE A 21 86.68 -5.93 68.99
N THR A 22 85.92 -4.84 69.12
CA THR A 22 86.15 -3.81 70.15
C THR A 22 84.92 -3.62 71.00
N LYS A 23 85.02 -2.81 72.06
CA LYS A 23 83.87 -2.34 72.84
C LYS A 23 82.80 -1.64 71.99
N ASP A 24 83.19 -1.15 70.80
CA ASP A 24 82.31 -0.45 69.86
C ASP A 24 81.69 -1.40 68.81
N GLY A 25 81.99 -2.70 68.88
CA GLY A 25 81.43 -3.75 68.01
C GLY A 25 82.46 -4.48 67.15
N ILE A 26 81.95 -5.17 66.12
CA ILE A 26 82.76 -5.98 65.19
C ILE A 26 82.89 -5.23 63.86
N ASN A 27 84.12 -5.09 63.37
CA ASN A 27 84.42 -4.54 62.05
C ASN A 27 85.17 -5.61 61.23
N ALA A 28 84.69 -5.90 60.02
CA ALA A 28 85.31 -6.89 59.14
C ALA A 28 86.52 -6.36 58.36
N GLY A 29 86.84 -5.07 58.42
CA GLY A 29 87.97 -4.47 57.70
C GLY A 29 87.86 -4.63 56.18
N ASN A 30 86.64 -4.45 55.65
CA ASN A 30 86.27 -4.65 54.23
C ASN A 30 86.57 -6.06 53.68
N LYS A 31 86.67 -7.07 54.55
CA LYS A 31 86.78 -8.48 54.14
C LYS A 31 85.40 -9.14 54.08
N VAL A 32 85.28 -10.16 53.23
CA VAL A 32 84.09 -11.03 53.20
C VAL A 32 84.08 -11.89 54.47
N ILE A 33 82.93 -11.97 55.13
CA ILE A 33 82.72 -12.87 56.26
C ILE A 33 82.12 -14.18 55.72
N THR A 34 82.91 -15.25 55.77
CA THR A 34 82.49 -16.59 55.34
C THR A 34 81.97 -17.43 56.51
N ASN A 35 81.23 -18.51 56.23
CA ASN A 35 80.69 -19.46 57.22
C ASN A 35 79.70 -18.84 58.22
N VAL A 36 78.93 -17.85 57.78
CA VAL A 36 77.80 -17.30 58.54
C VAL A 36 76.61 -18.24 58.39
N ALA A 37 76.19 -18.88 59.49
CA ALA A 37 74.96 -19.67 59.52
C ALA A 37 73.72 -18.82 59.23
N ASP A 38 72.61 -19.45 58.85
CA ASP A 38 71.35 -18.73 58.63
C ASP A 38 70.90 -18.05 59.93
N GLY A 39 70.73 -16.73 59.88
CA GLY A 39 70.16 -15.96 60.98
C GLY A 39 68.63 -16.03 61.00
N SER A 40 67.99 -15.72 62.12
CA SER A 40 66.53 -15.65 62.18
C SER A 40 65.98 -14.46 61.38
N ILE A 41 65.02 -14.70 60.47
CA ILE A 41 64.27 -13.65 59.74
C ILE A 41 62.93 -13.44 60.43
N ALA A 42 62.97 -12.74 61.56
CA ALA A 42 61.80 -12.46 62.38
C ALA A 42 61.85 -11.03 62.92
N ASN A 43 60.67 -10.47 63.23
CA ASN A 43 60.58 -9.15 63.85
C ASN A 43 61.42 -9.11 65.15
N GLY A 44 62.33 -8.15 65.26
CA GLY A 44 63.21 -8.00 66.42
C GLY A 44 64.50 -8.82 66.40
N SER A 45 64.73 -9.68 65.39
CA SER A 45 65.98 -10.44 65.24
C SER A 45 67.21 -9.54 65.20
N LYS A 46 68.31 -10.02 65.80
CA LYS A 46 69.64 -9.38 65.82
C LYS A 46 70.71 -10.24 65.17
N ASP A 47 70.30 -11.34 64.54
CA ASP A 47 71.22 -12.27 63.90
C ASP A 47 71.76 -11.69 62.59
N ALA A 48 72.99 -12.08 62.23
CA ALA A 48 73.49 -11.82 60.89
C ALA A 48 72.79 -12.75 59.88
N VAL A 49 72.38 -12.21 58.73
CA VAL A 49 71.84 -13.00 57.61
C VAL A 49 72.90 -13.22 56.54
N ASN A 50 72.84 -14.35 55.85
CA ASN A 50 73.79 -14.67 54.78
C ASN A 50 73.17 -14.54 53.38
N GLY A 51 74.02 -14.69 52.34
CA GLY A 51 73.60 -14.57 50.95
C GLY A 51 72.58 -15.62 50.51
N GLY A 52 72.58 -16.83 51.08
CA GLY A 52 71.58 -17.88 50.77
C GLY A 52 70.17 -17.46 51.16
N GLN A 53 70.03 -16.83 52.33
CA GLN A 53 68.75 -16.30 52.80
C GLN A 53 68.23 -15.15 51.94
N ILE A 54 69.11 -14.21 51.56
CA ILE A 54 68.77 -13.09 50.66
C ILE A 54 68.40 -13.60 49.27
N LYS A 55 69.10 -14.62 48.77
CA LYS A 55 68.80 -15.27 47.50
C LYS A 55 67.41 -15.93 47.52
N ASN A 56 67.06 -16.64 48.58
CA ASN A 56 65.73 -17.24 48.74
C ASN A 56 64.61 -16.18 48.70
N ILE A 57 64.80 -15.04 49.39
CA ILE A 57 63.86 -13.90 49.33
C ILE A 57 63.77 -13.34 47.90
N SER A 58 64.91 -13.14 47.25
CA SER A 58 64.97 -12.58 45.90
C SER A 58 64.30 -13.49 44.86
N ASP A 59 64.52 -14.80 44.97
CA ASP A 59 63.87 -15.79 44.11
C ASP A 59 62.36 -15.89 44.40
N SER A 60 61.94 -15.72 45.65
CA SER A 60 60.52 -15.60 46.01
C SER A 60 59.87 -14.40 45.31
N ILE A 61 60.48 -13.22 45.39
CA ILE A 61 59.99 -12.00 44.71
C ILE A 61 59.95 -12.21 43.19
N LYS A 62 61.02 -12.76 42.60
CA LYS A 62 61.08 -13.11 41.17
C LYS A 62 59.88 -13.97 40.76
N ASN A 63 59.59 -15.01 41.53
CA ASN A 63 58.50 -15.94 41.23
C ASN A 63 57.12 -15.29 41.43
N SER A 64 56.98 -14.40 42.41
CA SER A 64 55.73 -13.65 42.62
C SER A 64 55.42 -12.66 41.48
N ILE A 65 56.44 -12.00 40.91
CA ILE A 65 56.26 -11.14 39.73
C ILE A 65 56.10 -12.00 38.46
N GLY A 66 56.86 -13.10 38.36
CA GLY A 66 56.80 -14.05 37.26
C GLY A 66 57.43 -13.54 35.96
N GLY A 67 57.11 -14.23 34.85
CA GLY A 67 57.55 -13.87 33.51
C GLY A 67 59.07 -13.82 33.35
N ASN A 68 59.57 -12.75 32.74
CA ASN A 68 61.00 -12.55 32.45
C ASN A 68 61.76 -11.93 33.64
N THR A 69 61.21 -11.95 34.85
CA THR A 69 61.89 -11.42 36.02
C THR A 69 63.10 -12.29 36.37
N THR A 70 64.22 -11.66 36.69
CA THR A 70 65.49 -12.32 37.00
C THR A 70 66.15 -11.69 38.22
N VAL A 71 66.87 -12.51 38.99
CA VAL A 71 67.76 -12.06 40.06
C VAL A 71 69.18 -12.08 39.49
N ASN A 72 69.81 -10.91 39.41
CA ASN A 72 71.16 -10.74 38.88
C ASN A 72 72.23 -11.22 39.88
N PRO A 73 73.47 -11.48 39.43
CA PRO A 73 74.56 -11.90 40.33
C PRO A 73 74.87 -10.92 41.47
N ASP A 74 74.59 -9.63 41.28
CA ASP A 74 74.76 -8.58 42.29
C ASP A 74 73.59 -8.47 43.28
N GLY A 75 72.58 -9.33 43.16
CA GLY A 75 71.37 -9.35 43.98
C GLY A 75 70.26 -8.40 43.52
N SER A 76 70.50 -7.57 42.49
CA SER A 76 69.45 -6.73 41.92
C SER A 76 68.39 -7.57 41.18
N ILE A 77 67.15 -7.06 41.13
CA ILE A 77 66.05 -7.71 40.40
C ILE A 77 65.77 -6.91 39.14
N THR A 78 65.83 -7.57 37.99
CA THR A 78 65.44 -6.99 36.69
C THR A 78 64.19 -7.67 36.18
N THR A 79 63.24 -6.88 35.71
CA THR A 79 62.00 -7.39 35.11
C THR A 79 61.74 -6.69 33.79
N ASN A 80 61.20 -7.43 32.82
CA ASN A 80 60.76 -6.90 31.55
C ASN A 80 59.50 -7.63 31.09
N ASN A 81 58.69 -6.95 30.28
CA ASN A 81 57.52 -7.54 29.65
C ASN A 81 56.56 -8.27 30.64
N ILE A 82 56.30 -7.66 31.82
CA ILE A 82 55.45 -8.26 32.86
C ILE A 82 54.08 -8.58 32.27
N GLY A 83 53.64 -9.83 32.39
CA GLY A 83 52.36 -10.30 31.86
C GLY A 83 52.20 -10.16 30.33
N GLY A 84 53.30 -10.05 29.58
CA GLY A 84 53.24 -9.85 28.13
C GLY A 84 52.84 -8.44 27.69
N THR A 85 52.89 -7.45 28.59
CA THR A 85 52.44 -6.07 28.34
C THR A 85 53.49 -5.18 27.65
N GLY A 86 54.72 -5.66 27.53
CA GLY A 86 55.87 -4.87 27.09
C GLY A 86 56.38 -3.86 28.13
N LYS A 87 55.91 -3.92 29.39
CA LYS A 87 56.28 -3.00 30.46
C LYS A 87 57.23 -3.63 31.49
N ASN A 88 58.08 -2.81 32.09
CA ASN A 88 59.18 -3.24 32.96
C ASN A 88 58.94 -2.92 34.46
N ASN A 89 57.72 -2.50 34.83
CA ASN A 89 57.30 -2.38 36.22
C ASN A 89 55.82 -2.72 36.34
N ILE A 90 55.41 -3.11 37.55
CA ILE A 90 54.05 -3.64 37.82
C ILE A 90 52.98 -2.58 37.57
N ASN A 91 53.22 -1.34 38.01
CA ASN A 91 52.27 -0.24 37.85
C ASN A 91 51.94 0.00 36.37
N ASP A 92 52.96 0.09 35.52
CA ASP A 92 52.78 0.36 34.10
C ASP A 92 52.19 -0.84 33.35
N ALA A 93 52.52 -2.06 33.76
CA ALA A 93 51.92 -3.28 33.21
C ALA A 93 50.41 -3.31 33.48
N ILE A 94 50.00 -3.04 34.74
CA ILE A 94 48.59 -2.95 35.12
C ILE A 94 47.90 -1.81 34.38
N LYS A 95 48.52 -0.61 34.34
CA LYS A 95 47.99 0.53 33.59
C LYS A 95 47.82 0.19 32.11
N SER A 96 48.75 -0.55 31.49
CA SER A 96 48.60 -0.96 30.09
C SER A 96 47.42 -1.89 29.87
N VAL A 97 47.08 -2.75 30.83
CA VAL A 97 45.89 -3.61 30.77
C VAL A 97 44.64 -2.76 30.97
N ASP A 98 44.64 -1.88 31.97
CA ASP A 98 43.54 -0.96 32.26
C ASP A 98 43.22 -0.04 31.06
N ASP A 99 44.24 0.54 30.43
CA ASP A 99 44.10 1.35 29.22
C ASP A 99 43.51 0.51 28.06
N LYS A 100 43.96 -0.74 27.87
CA LYS A 100 43.43 -1.63 26.82
C LYS A 100 41.95 -1.98 27.07
N VAL A 101 41.59 -2.29 28.31
CA VAL A 101 40.21 -2.59 28.70
C VAL A 101 39.33 -1.37 28.52
N THR A 102 39.74 -0.23 29.07
CA THR A 102 39.02 1.05 28.96
C THR A 102 38.82 1.45 27.51
N ASN A 103 39.88 1.40 26.69
CA ASN A 103 39.78 1.73 25.28
C ASN A 103 38.90 0.74 24.51
N GLY A 104 38.98 -0.56 24.82
CA GLY A 104 38.14 -1.58 24.19
C GLY A 104 36.66 -1.40 24.51
N VAL A 105 36.33 -1.09 25.77
CA VAL A 105 34.95 -0.78 26.20
C VAL A 105 34.45 0.48 25.50
N ASN A 106 35.26 1.54 25.45
CA ASN A 106 34.88 2.78 24.78
C ASN A 106 34.68 2.57 23.27
N ASP A 107 35.57 1.82 22.61
CA ASP A 107 35.45 1.50 21.19
C ASP A 107 34.16 0.71 20.91
N LEU A 108 33.83 -0.28 21.74
CA LEU A 108 32.61 -1.07 21.57
C LEU A 108 31.34 -0.24 21.81
N THR A 109 31.31 0.60 22.84
CA THR A 109 30.17 1.49 23.12
C THR A 109 29.95 2.47 21.98
N ASN A 110 31.02 3.07 21.45
CA ASN A 110 30.96 4.04 20.34
C ASN A 110 30.68 3.40 18.98
N LYS A 111 31.03 2.12 18.79
CA LYS A 111 30.72 1.41 17.53
C LYS A 111 29.25 1.04 17.42
N GLY A 112 28.59 0.77 18.54
CA GLY A 112 27.14 0.60 18.59
C GLY A 112 26.56 -0.30 17.50
N LEU A 113 25.37 0.05 17.03
CA LEU A 113 24.72 -0.53 15.84
C LEU A 113 24.22 0.58 14.91
N ASN A 114 24.33 0.35 13.60
CA ASN A 114 23.79 1.22 12.56
C ASN A 114 22.58 0.56 11.89
N PHE A 115 21.51 1.32 11.66
CA PHE A 115 20.28 0.86 11.01
C PHE A 115 19.98 1.74 9.79
N ALA A 116 19.80 1.12 8.64
CA ALA A 116 19.50 1.80 7.38
C ALA A 116 18.08 1.48 6.89
N GLY A 117 17.45 2.45 6.22
CA GLY A 117 16.19 2.27 5.49
C GLY A 117 16.39 2.37 3.99
N ASN A 118 15.29 2.35 3.22
CA ASN A 118 15.35 2.49 1.75
C ASN A 118 15.91 3.84 1.29
N ALA A 119 15.87 4.87 2.14
CA ALA A 119 16.43 6.19 1.91
C ALA A 119 16.78 6.87 3.25
N GLY A 120 17.52 7.97 3.20
CA GLY A 120 17.98 8.70 4.38
C GLY A 120 19.37 8.28 4.85
N LYS A 121 19.85 8.90 5.94
CA LYS A 121 21.11 8.53 6.59
C LYS A 121 20.88 7.38 7.56
N ASP A 122 21.89 6.55 7.74
CA ASP A 122 21.90 5.51 8.76
C ASP A 122 21.66 6.10 10.15
N VAL A 123 20.90 5.37 10.94
CA VAL A 123 20.60 5.67 12.34
C VAL A 123 21.57 4.89 13.22
N HIS A 124 22.49 5.60 13.86
CA HIS A 124 23.41 5.01 14.83
C HIS A 124 22.80 4.97 16.23
N ARG A 125 23.07 3.90 16.98
CA ARG A 125 22.72 3.74 18.40
C ARG A 125 23.91 3.16 19.14
N ASN A 126 24.36 3.81 20.20
CA ASN A 126 25.36 3.22 21.08
C ASN A 126 24.74 2.02 21.83
N LEU A 127 25.59 1.17 22.39
CA LEU A 127 25.10 0.09 23.24
C LEU A 127 24.34 0.66 24.45
N GLY A 128 23.10 0.20 24.64
CA GLY A 128 22.19 0.68 25.68
C GLY A 128 21.20 1.76 25.21
N ASP A 129 21.43 2.38 24.05
CA ASP A 129 20.47 3.32 23.49
C ASP A 129 19.22 2.61 22.97
N LYS A 130 18.05 3.25 23.14
CA LYS A 130 16.79 2.74 22.60
C LYS A 130 16.64 3.11 21.12
N LEU A 131 16.40 2.12 20.26
CA LEU A 131 15.86 2.33 18.91
C LEU A 131 14.34 2.19 18.96
N ASN A 132 13.62 3.27 18.62
CA ASN A 132 12.18 3.19 18.40
C ASN A 132 11.94 2.85 16.92
N ILE A 133 11.20 1.77 16.69
CA ILE A 133 10.64 1.44 15.38
C ILE A 133 9.16 1.77 15.49
N VAL A 134 8.73 2.84 14.82
CA VAL A 134 7.36 3.33 14.87
C VAL A 134 6.71 3.14 13.51
N GLY A 135 5.48 2.63 13.52
CA GLY A 135 4.55 2.73 12.41
C GLY A 135 4.10 4.17 12.21
N GLY A 136 3.17 4.42 11.30
CA GLY A 136 2.94 5.79 10.86
C GLY A 136 1.95 6.54 11.70
N ALA A 137 2.48 7.00 12.83
CA ALA A 137 2.18 8.30 13.35
C ALA A 137 3.22 8.85 14.31
N ASP A 138 3.07 10.14 14.60
CA ASP A 138 3.97 10.89 15.49
C ASP A 138 3.67 10.56 16.97
N ALA A 139 4.63 10.86 17.87
CA ALA A 139 4.67 10.37 19.25
C ALA A 139 3.87 11.25 20.24
N ALA A 140 3.41 12.43 19.80
CA ALA A 140 2.60 13.38 20.56
C ALA A 140 1.49 14.02 19.71
N THR A 141 1.76 14.23 18.41
CA THR A 141 0.70 14.21 17.39
C THR A 141 0.06 12.84 17.46
N ALA A 142 -1.27 12.77 17.53
CA ALA A 142 -1.94 11.49 17.65
C ALA A 142 -1.57 10.56 16.48
N GLU A 143 -1.98 9.31 16.61
CA GLU A 143 -1.58 8.29 15.68
C GLU A 143 -2.13 8.50 14.23
N ASP A 144 -2.66 9.68 13.87
CA ASP A 144 -3.75 9.89 12.93
C ASP A 144 -3.48 10.89 11.77
N LYS A 145 -2.20 11.23 11.48
CA LYS A 145 -1.76 12.21 10.44
C LYS A 145 -0.62 11.74 9.54
N THR A 146 -0.41 10.43 9.41
CA THR A 146 0.85 9.87 8.88
C THR A 146 0.62 8.65 7.97
N SER A 147 1.54 8.38 7.02
CA SER A 147 1.42 7.34 5.97
C SER A 147 1.38 5.90 6.47
N GLY A 148 1.54 5.71 7.76
CA GLY A 148 1.40 4.42 8.43
C GLY A 148 0.35 4.49 9.52
N GLU A 149 -0.71 5.30 9.34
CA GLU A 149 -2.00 5.03 9.99
C GLU A 149 -2.33 3.54 9.85
N ASN A 150 -1.95 2.96 8.69
CA ASN A 150 -2.13 1.56 8.40
C ASN A 150 -1.08 0.62 8.99
N VAL A 151 0.09 1.07 9.45
CA VAL A 151 1.17 0.19 9.93
C VAL A 151 1.31 0.30 11.44
N ILE A 152 1.22 -0.82 12.15
CA ILE A 152 1.38 -0.89 13.61
C ILE A 152 2.62 -1.71 13.95
N THR A 153 3.36 -1.26 14.96
CA THR A 153 4.50 -1.99 15.54
C THR A 153 4.24 -2.33 17.00
N ARG A 154 4.42 -3.60 17.41
CA ARG A 154 4.21 -4.05 18.80
C ARG A 154 5.42 -4.78 19.34
N THR A 155 5.89 -4.38 20.53
CA THR A 155 6.84 -5.20 21.28
C THR A 155 6.13 -6.42 21.86
N THR A 156 6.64 -7.60 21.54
CA THR A 156 6.26 -8.89 22.10
C THR A 156 7.47 -9.50 22.82
N ALA A 157 7.29 -10.64 23.49
CA ALA A 157 8.41 -11.37 24.10
C ALA A 157 9.48 -11.79 23.07
N ASP A 158 9.07 -12.02 21.81
CA ASP A 158 9.93 -12.52 20.74
C ASP A 158 10.54 -11.41 19.87
N GLY A 159 10.11 -10.15 20.02
CA GLY A 159 10.65 -9.01 19.27
C GLY A 159 9.63 -7.93 18.92
N ILE A 160 9.80 -7.28 17.76
CA ILE A 160 8.85 -6.28 17.24
C ILE A 160 8.00 -6.92 16.15
N LYS A 161 6.69 -7.03 16.39
CA LYS A 161 5.71 -7.42 15.37
C LYS A 161 5.33 -6.20 14.53
N ILE A 162 5.30 -6.34 13.21
CA ILE A 162 4.87 -5.30 12.27
C ILE A 162 3.59 -5.79 11.59
N GLU A 163 2.54 -4.97 11.63
CA GLU A 163 1.19 -5.35 11.20
C GLU A 163 0.56 -4.25 10.35
N LEU A 164 -0.45 -4.61 9.56
CA LEU A 164 -1.34 -3.65 8.91
C LEU A 164 -2.69 -3.57 9.64
N LEU A 165 -3.34 -2.40 9.61
CA LEU A 165 -4.75 -2.28 9.97
C LEU A 165 -5.61 -3.19 9.08
N LYS A 166 -6.65 -3.80 9.66
CA LYS A 166 -7.66 -4.53 8.88
C LYS A 166 -8.50 -3.58 8.02
N ASP A 167 -8.86 -2.43 8.60
CA ASP A 167 -9.58 -1.35 7.94
C ASP A 167 -8.61 -0.22 7.61
N ALA A 168 -7.75 -0.49 6.62
CA ALA A 168 -6.74 0.45 6.19
C ALA A 168 -7.37 1.64 5.44
N LYS A 169 -6.84 2.84 5.70
CA LYS A 169 -7.25 4.08 5.03
C LYS A 169 -6.26 4.46 3.95
N PHE A 170 -6.78 4.88 2.81
CA PHE A 170 -5.97 5.32 1.68
C PHE A 170 -6.63 6.55 1.05
N ASP A 171 -5.82 7.52 0.64
CA ASP A 171 -6.31 8.62 -0.20
C ASP A 171 -6.63 8.12 -1.62
N SER A 172 -5.83 7.17 -2.11
CA SER A 172 -6.08 6.49 -3.37
C SER A 172 -5.45 5.10 -3.40
N ILE A 173 -6.13 4.17 -4.08
CA ILE A 173 -5.64 2.84 -4.43
C ILE A 173 -5.63 2.75 -5.96
N THR A 174 -4.48 2.40 -6.53
CA THR A 174 -4.34 2.13 -7.96
C THR A 174 -4.02 0.66 -8.18
N THR A 175 -4.85 -0.02 -8.98
CA THR A 175 -4.68 -1.44 -9.34
C THR A 175 -4.82 -1.60 -10.85
N GLY A 176 -3.67 -1.64 -11.54
CA GLY A 176 -3.65 -1.52 -12.99
C GLY A 176 -4.28 -0.19 -13.42
N ASP A 177 -5.30 -0.26 -14.27
CA ASP A 177 -6.03 0.90 -14.77
C ASP A 177 -7.14 1.42 -13.83
N SER A 178 -7.42 0.70 -12.74
CA SER A 178 -8.45 1.09 -11.78
C SER A 178 -7.87 2.01 -10.70
N VAL A 179 -8.57 3.10 -10.43
CA VAL A 179 -8.26 4.05 -9.36
C VAL A 179 -9.50 4.19 -8.48
N LEU A 180 -9.37 3.80 -7.20
CA LEU A 180 -10.33 4.13 -6.16
C LEU A 180 -9.76 5.28 -5.33
N ASN A 181 -10.51 6.36 -5.16
CA ASN A 181 -10.10 7.52 -4.37
C ASN A 181 -11.32 8.26 -3.80
N ASN A 182 -11.11 9.45 -3.24
CA ASN A 182 -12.16 10.26 -2.64
C ASN A 182 -13.29 10.68 -3.61
N ASN A 183 -13.13 10.52 -4.92
CA ASN A 183 -14.18 10.78 -5.91
C ASN A 183 -14.97 9.52 -6.31
N GLY A 184 -14.48 8.32 -6.00
CA GLY A 184 -15.08 7.03 -6.36
C GLY A 184 -14.12 6.12 -7.12
N LEU A 185 -14.67 5.18 -7.90
CA LEU A 185 -13.94 4.25 -8.75
C LEU A 185 -13.88 4.78 -10.19
N THR A 186 -12.68 4.85 -10.76
CA THR A 186 -12.47 5.16 -12.19
C THR A 186 -11.62 4.06 -12.82
N ILE A 187 -11.99 3.60 -14.01
CA ILE A 187 -11.16 2.70 -14.82
C ILE A 187 -10.69 3.50 -16.04
N LYS A 188 -9.37 3.57 -16.27
CA LYS A 188 -8.79 4.27 -17.42
C LYS A 188 -9.43 3.75 -18.72
N ASP A 189 -9.87 4.66 -19.59
CA ASP A 189 -10.51 4.37 -20.88
C ASP A 189 -11.76 3.44 -20.77
N GLY A 190 -12.36 3.38 -19.58
CA GLY A 190 -13.45 2.47 -19.24
C GLY A 190 -14.57 3.13 -18.41
N PRO A 191 -15.41 2.32 -17.74
CA PRO A 191 -16.46 2.82 -16.87
C PRO A 191 -15.94 3.52 -15.61
N SER A 192 -16.80 4.33 -14.99
CA SER A 192 -16.53 4.94 -13.69
C SER A 192 -17.80 5.02 -12.84
N ILE A 193 -17.62 4.95 -11.52
CA ILE A 193 -18.65 5.21 -10.51
C ILE A 193 -18.09 6.30 -9.60
N THR A 194 -18.64 7.51 -9.71
CA THR A 194 -18.17 8.67 -8.98
C THR A 194 -19.29 9.32 -8.18
N LYS A 195 -18.97 10.36 -7.41
CA LYS A 195 -19.96 11.20 -6.74
C LYS A 195 -21.01 11.80 -7.68
N ASP A 196 -20.65 12.00 -8.95
CA ASP A 196 -21.55 12.55 -9.98
C ASP A 196 -22.43 11.47 -10.64
N GLY A 197 -22.21 10.19 -10.31
CA GLY A 197 -22.96 9.05 -10.82
C GLY A 197 -22.11 8.06 -11.61
N ILE A 198 -22.77 7.28 -12.46
CA ILE A 198 -22.18 6.18 -13.22
C ILE A 198 -21.98 6.61 -14.67
N ASN A 199 -20.77 6.44 -15.19
CA ASN A 199 -20.47 6.54 -16.61
C ASN A 199 -20.09 5.15 -17.13
N ALA A 200 -20.81 4.65 -18.14
CA ALA A 200 -20.58 3.34 -18.72
C ALA A 200 -19.34 3.26 -19.65
N GLY A 201 -18.65 4.38 -19.92
CA GLY A 201 -17.44 4.39 -20.73
C GLY A 201 -17.66 3.94 -22.19
N ASN A 202 -18.82 4.32 -22.76
CA ASN A 202 -19.28 3.89 -24.08
C ASN A 202 -19.33 2.35 -24.25
N LYS A 203 -19.61 1.62 -23.16
CA LYS A 203 -19.83 0.17 -23.19
C LYS A 203 -21.30 -0.13 -22.94
N VAL A 204 -21.75 -1.27 -23.48
CA VAL A 204 -23.08 -1.82 -23.20
C VAL A 204 -23.15 -2.26 -21.73
N ILE A 205 -24.20 -1.86 -21.03
CA ILE A 205 -24.52 -2.38 -19.70
C ILE A 205 -25.36 -3.64 -19.89
N THR A 206 -24.76 -4.81 -19.69
CA THR A 206 -25.45 -6.11 -19.80
C THR A 206 -26.08 -6.54 -18.48
N ASN A 207 -26.96 -7.56 -18.51
CA ASN A 207 -27.61 -8.14 -17.33
C ASN A 207 -28.48 -7.14 -16.53
N VAL A 208 -29.14 -6.22 -17.23
CA VAL A 208 -30.12 -5.30 -16.65
C VAL A 208 -31.49 -6.00 -16.61
N ALA A 209 -31.99 -6.30 -15.41
CA ALA A 209 -33.33 -6.82 -15.22
C ALA A 209 -34.40 -5.80 -15.68
N GLU A 210 -35.64 -6.25 -15.90
CA GLU A 210 -36.73 -5.34 -16.26
C GLU A 210 -36.99 -4.34 -15.12
N GLY A 211 -37.02 -3.05 -15.46
CA GLY A 211 -37.36 -2.01 -14.51
C GLY A 211 -38.83 -2.07 -14.14
N VAL A 212 -39.13 -2.08 -12.83
CA VAL A 212 -40.50 -2.16 -12.31
C VAL A 212 -40.93 -0.81 -11.72
N ASN A 213 -40.01 -0.13 -11.05
CA ASN A 213 -40.23 1.16 -10.40
C ASN A 213 -39.85 2.32 -11.32
N GLY A 214 -40.39 3.51 -11.04
CA GLY A 214 -40.17 4.70 -11.88
C GLY A 214 -38.73 5.24 -11.96
N LYS A 215 -37.78 4.69 -11.20
CA LYS A 215 -36.34 5.06 -11.24
C LYS A 215 -35.44 3.91 -11.69
N ASP A 216 -36.02 2.77 -12.04
CA ASP A 216 -35.24 1.62 -12.52
C ASP A 216 -34.79 1.87 -13.96
N ALA A 217 -33.64 1.32 -14.34
CA ALA A 217 -33.20 1.31 -15.73
C ALA A 217 -34.13 0.42 -16.57
N VAL A 218 -34.33 0.80 -17.83
CA VAL A 218 -35.12 0.02 -18.79
C VAL A 218 -34.18 -0.80 -19.66
N ASN A 219 -34.46 -2.08 -19.84
CA ASN A 219 -33.70 -2.95 -20.74
C ASN A 219 -34.33 -3.03 -22.15
N VAL A 220 -33.63 -3.67 -23.08
CA VAL A 220 -34.09 -3.77 -24.49
C VAL A 220 -35.37 -4.59 -24.63
N ASP A 221 -35.62 -5.56 -23.74
CA ASP A 221 -36.82 -6.40 -23.79
C ASP A 221 -38.08 -5.58 -23.51
N GLN A 222 -38.03 -4.67 -22.53
CA GLN A 222 -39.13 -3.74 -22.25
C GLN A 222 -39.40 -2.77 -23.39
N LEU A 223 -38.34 -2.27 -24.03
CA LEU A 223 -38.47 -1.41 -25.22
C LEU A 223 -39.10 -2.19 -26.38
N THR A 224 -38.69 -3.45 -26.57
CA THR A 224 -39.24 -4.35 -27.60
C THR A 224 -40.73 -4.60 -27.37
N LYS A 225 -41.14 -4.94 -26.13
CA LYS A 225 -42.56 -5.10 -25.76
C LYS A 225 -43.39 -3.85 -26.07
N THR A 226 -42.83 -2.67 -25.81
CA THR A 226 -43.49 -1.38 -26.12
C THR A 226 -43.62 -1.17 -27.62
N LYS A 227 -42.56 -1.46 -28.39
CA LYS A 227 -42.56 -1.39 -29.85
C LYS A 227 -43.59 -2.33 -30.47
N ASP A 228 -43.61 -3.58 -30.05
CA ASP A 228 -44.55 -4.59 -30.56
C ASP A 228 -46.00 -4.18 -30.25
N GLY A 229 -46.25 -3.62 -29.06
CA GLY A 229 -47.55 -3.06 -28.69
C GLY A 229 -47.98 -1.90 -29.60
N LEU A 230 -47.04 -1.04 -30.04
CA LEU A 230 -47.31 0.04 -30.97
C LEU A 230 -47.57 -0.47 -32.39
N ASP A 231 -46.75 -1.40 -32.88
CA ASP A 231 -46.91 -1.99 -34.22
C ASP A 231 -48.27 -2.69 -34.36
N ASN A 232 -48.75 -3.35 -33.31
CA ASN A 232 -50.09 -3.94 -33.27
C ASN A 232 -51.19 -2.88 -33.39
N LYS A 233 -51.09 -1.77 -32.63
CA LYS A 233 -52.08 -0.67 -32.72
C LYS A 233 -52.09 0.01 -34.09
N ILE A 234 -50.92 0.15 -34.73
CA ILE A 234 -50.81 0.68 -36.09
C ILE A 234 -51.50 -0.26 -37.08
N THR A 235 -51.24 -1.57 -36.96
CA THR A 235 -51.88 -2.60 -37.78
C THR A 235 -53.41 -2.55 -37.64
N ASP A 236 -53.92 -2.49 -36.41
CA ASP A 236 -55.36 -2.35 -36.13
C ASP A 236 -55.95 -1.07 -36.75
N THR A 237 -55.22 0.04 -36.69
CA THR A 237 -55.64 1.31 -37.27
C THR A 237 -55.68 1.24 -38.80
N ASN A 238 -54.68 0.63 -39.43
CA ASN A 238 -54.65 0.44 -40.88
C ASN A 238 -55.79 -0.45 -41.36
N ASN A 239 -56.08 -1.54 -40.65
CA ASN A 239 -57.22 -2.40 -40.97
C ASN A 239 -58.55 -1.64 -40.90
N LYS A 240 -58.78 -0.87 -39.82
CA LYS A 240 -59.99 -0.02 -39.70
C LYS A 240 -60.07 1.04 -40.81
N LEU A 241 -58.93 1.61 -41.19
CA LEU A 241 -58.86 2.57 -42.28
C LEU A 241 -59.22 1.91 -43.62
N ASP A 242 -58.73 0.70 -43.87
CA ASP A 242 -59.04 -0.04 -45.09
C ASP A 242 -60.49 -0.51 -45.14
N ASP A 243 -61.07 -0.91 -44.00
CA ASP A 243 -62.50 -1.17 -43.86
C ASP A 243 -63.33 0.09 -44.14
N ALA A 244 -62.93 1.24 -43.58
CA ALA A 244 -63.61 2.51 -43.83
C ALA A 244 -63.53 2.94 -45.30
N LYS A 245 -62.37 2.75 -45.95
CA LYS A 245 -62.22 2.98 -47.41
C LYS A 245 -63.11 2.04 -48.22
N LYS A 246 -63.19 0.76 -47.83
CA LYS A 246 -64.03 -0.24 -48.48
C LYS A 246 -65.51 0.09 -48.33
N ASP A 247 -65.96 0.45 -47.12
CA ASP A 247 -67.33 0.91 -46.87
C ASP A 247 -67.68 2.15 -47.69
N LEU A 248 -66.79 3.15 -47.71
CA LEU A 248 -66.96 4.33 -48.55
C LEU A 248 -67.02 3.98 -50.03
N GLY A 249 -66.19 3.05 -50.50
CA GLY A 249 -66.20 2.53 -51.86
C GLY A 249 -67.51 1.82 -52.23
N ASN A 250 -68.04 0.99 -51.32
CA ASN A 250 -69.35 0.35 -51.49
C ASN A 250 -70.46 1.39 -51.57
N ARG A 251 -70.50 2.36 -50.65
CA ARG A 251 -71.50 3.44 -50.65
C ARG A 251 -71.45 4.29 -51.92
N ILE A 252 -70.26 4.58 -52.45
CA ILE A 252 -70.10 5.27 -53.74
C ILE A 252 -70.68 4.42 -54.87
N THR A 253 -70.41 3.11 -54.87
CA THR A 253 -70.94 2.17 -55.86
C THR A 253 -72.47 2.09 -55.78
N ASP A 254 -73.02 1.89 -54.59
CA ASP A 254 -74.47 1.87 -54.35
C ASP A 254 -75.14 3.18 -54.81
N THR A 255 -74.54 4.32 -54.49
CA THR A 255 -75.04 5.65 -54.92
C THR A 255 -75.01 5.78 -56.44
N LYS A 256 -73.94 5.31 -57.10
CA LYS A 256 -73.80 5.30 -58.56
C LYS A 256 -74.84 4.40 -59.22
N ASP A 257 -75.10 3.23 -58.65
CA ASP A 257 -76.06 2.26 -59.18
C ASP A 257 -77.49 2.77 -59.03
N GLN A 258 -77.84 3.36 -57.88
CA GLN A 258 -79.11 4.05 -57.66
C GLN A 258 -79.32 5.20 -58.65
N LEU A 259 -78.32 6.05 -58.87
CA LEU A 259 -78.40 7.15 -59.82
C LEU A 259 -78.55 6.64 -61.27
N THR A 260 -77.82 5.58 -61.64
CA THR A 260 -77.92 4.94 -62.96
C THR A 260 -79.32 4.38 -63.20
N THR A 261 -79.91 3.76 -62.17
CA THR A 261 -81.28 3.23 -62.19
C THR A 261 -82.28 4.37 -62.35
N GLN A 262 -82.22 5.41 -61.52
CA GLN A 262 -83.10 6.59 -61.62
C GLN A 262 -83.02 7.27 -62.99
N ILE A 263 -81.82 7.42 -63.56
CA ILE A 263 -81.64 7.96 -64.92
C ILE A 263 -82.30 7.06 -65.96
N THR A 264 -82.15 5.75 -65.84
CA THR A 264 -82.73 4.77 -66.77
C THR A 264 -84.25 4.76 -66.69
N ASP A 265 -84.81 4.79 -65.48
CA ASP A 265 -86.24 4.86 -65.22
C ASP A 265 -86.82 6.17 -65.78
N THR A 266 -86.19 7.32 -65.46
CA THR A 266 -86.59 8.64 -65.98
C THR A 266 -86.55 8.67 -67.51
N LYS A 267 -85.50 8.11 -68.13
CA LYS A 267 -85.37 8.01 -69.59
C LYS A 267 -86.47 7.15 -70.19
N THR A 268 -86.81 6.04 -69.54
CA THR A 268 -87.89 5.14 -69.97
C THR A 268 -89.25 5.81 -69.89
N GLU A 269 -89.54 6.49 -68.78
CA GLU A 269 -90.78 7.23 -68.57
C GLU A 269 -90.93 8.41 -69.53
N LEU A 270 -89.84 9.13 -69.82
CA LEU A 270 -89.81 10.18 -70.83
C LEU A 270 -90.08 9.61 -72.23
N ASN A 271 -89.45 8.48 -72.60
CA ASN A 271 -89.70 7.81 -73.87
C ASN A 271 -91.16 7.35 -74.01
N ASN A 272 -91.74 6.79 -72.94
CA ASN A 272 -93.15 6.41 -72.91
C ASN A 272 -94.06 7.63 -73.08
N THR A 273 -93.77 8.73 -72.38
CA THR A 273 -94.52 10.00 -72.52
C THR A 273 -94.44 10.53 -73.95
N ILE A 274 -93.23 10.58 -74.53
CA ILE A 274 -93.01 11.00 -75.92
C ILE A 274 -93.78 10.11 -76.91
N ASN A 275 -93.73 8.79 -76.74
CA ASN A 275 -94.43 7.85 -77.60
C ASN A 275 -95.95 7.96 -77.48
N ASN A 276 -96.47 8.13 -76.27
CA ASN A 276 -97.89 8.35 -76.01
C ASN A 276 -98.37 9.67 -76.65
N THR A 277 -97.65 10.77 -76.42
CA THR A 277 -97.95 12.07 -77.07
C THR A 277 -97.88 11.96 -78.58
N LYS A 278 -96.87 11.28 -79.13
CA LYS A 278 -96.75 11.04 -80.58
C LYS A 278 -97.94 10.25 -81.13
N THR A 279 -98.37 9.21 -80.42
CA THR A 279 -99.54 8.39 -80.80
C THR A 279 -100.82 9.21 -80.75
N GLU A 280 -101.04 9.97 -79.67
CA GLU A 280 -102.22 10.81 -79.49
C GLU A 280 -102.29 11.94 -80.54
N LEU A 281 -101.15 12.55 -80.87
CA LEU A 281 -101.03 13.55 -81.93
C LEU A 281 -101.37 12.95 -83.30
N ASN A 282 -100.81 11.77 -83.62
CA ASN A 282 -101.13 11.05 -84.85
C ASN A 282 -102.63 10.72 -84.94
N SER A 283 -103.24 10.20 -83.88
CA SER A 283 -104.69 9.96 -83.83
C SER A 283 -105.52 11.22 -84.03
N LYS A 284 -105.13 12.36 -83.41
CA LYS A 284 -105.79 13.66 -83.65
C LYS A 284 -105.66 14.12 -85.09
N ILE A 285 -104.47 13.95 -85.69
CA ILE A 285 -104.21 14.24 -87.10
C ILE A 285 -105.11 13.37 -88.01
N ASP A 286 -105.17 12.07 -87.75
CA ASP A 286 -105.98 11.12 -88.53
C ASP A 286 -107.48 11.39 -88.38
N ASN A 287 -107.96 11.71 -87.17
CA ASN A 287 -109.33 12.15 -86.94
C ASN A 287 -109.64 13.46 -87.69
N THR A 288 -108.77 14.45 -87.61
CA THR A 288 -108.93 15.73 -88.35
C THR A 288 -108.98 15.49 -89.85
N LYS A 289 -108.09 14.62 -90.37
CA LYS A 289 -108.09 14.20 -91.78
C LYS A 289 -109.40 13.52 -92.16
N THR A 290 -109.92 12.65 -91.32
CA THR A 290 -111.21 11.95 -91.51
C THR A 290 -112.39 12.93 -91.49
N GLU A 291 -112.41 13.88 -90.55
CA GLU A 291 -113.43 14.93 -90.48
C GLU A 291 -113.42 15.81 -91.73
N LEU A 292 -112.24 16.18 -92.24
CA LEU A 292 -112.09 16.93 -93.50
C LEU A 292 -112.57 16.12 -94.72
N GLN A 293 -112.42 14.78 -94.71
CA GLN A 293 -112.94 13.90 -95.77
C GLN A 293 -114.48 13.72 -95.69
N ASN A 294 -115.04 13.56 -94.48
CA ASN A 294 -116.48 13.35 -94.26
C ASN A 294 -117.30 14.64 -94.38
N LYS A 295 -116.74 15.80 -94.03
CA LYS A 295 -117.30 17.11 -94.38
C LYS A 295 -116.99 17.46 -95.85
N GLY A 296 -117.10 16.49 -96.76
CA GLY A 296 -116.98 16.70 -98.19
C GLY A 296 -117.62 18.03 -98.55
N LEU A 297 -116.86 18.89 -99.23
CA LEU A 297 -117.25 20.25 -99.61
C LEU A 297 -118.70 20.21 -100.11
N ASN A 298 -119.66 20.56 -99.25
CA ASN A 298 -121.05 20.60 -99.65
C ASN A 298 -121.20 21.91 -100.40
N PHE A 299 -120.84 21.87 -101.68
CA PHE A 299 -121.18 22.93 -102.60
C PHE A 299 -122.71 22.99 -102.62
N ALA A 300 -123.27 24.01 -101.96
CA ALA A 300 -124.64 24.40 -102.17
C ALA A 300 -124.77 24.86 -103.63
N GLY A 301 -125.02 23.92 -104.53
CA GLY A 301 -125.39 24.16 -105.90
C GLY A 301 -126.81 24.72 -105.95
N ASN A 302 -126.89 26.04 -106.01
CA ASN A 302 -128.07 26.82 -106.31
C ASN A 302 -128.50 26.63 -107.77
N ALA A 303 -129.70 26.11 -108.02
CA ALA A 303 -130.59 26.41 -109.16
C ALA A 303 -131.94 25.70 -108.89
N GLY A 304 -133.13 26.28 -109.01
CA GLY A 304 -133.54 27.41 -109.82
C GLY A 304 -134.19 26.89 -111.12
N ALA A 305 -135.53 26.78 -111.09
CA ALA A 305 -136.47 26.40 -112.16
C ALA A 305 -136.53 24.91 -112.57
#